data_AF-A0A357WWY2-F1
#
_entry.id   AF-A0A357WWY2-F1
#
_cell.length_a   1.000
_cell.length_b   1.000
_cell.length_c   1.000
_cell.angle_alpha   90.00
_cell.angle_beta   90.00
_cell.angle_gamma   90.00
#
_symmetry.space_group_name_H-M   'P 1'
#
loop_
_entity.id
_entity.type
_entity.pdbx_description
1 polymer ?
#
loop_
_entity_poly.entity_id
_entity_poly.type
_entity_poly.pdbx_seq_one_letter_code
_entity_poly.pdbx_strand_id
1 'polypeptide(L)'
;MVFRKTLRLGMAVFLSLLVMLSTSCSQFLTVGVSSTGSSTVSISETGSELQIYIIDVGNADSILVKNGEKSLLIDAGENGDGDDVVNFLRRHGIDSLD
;
A
#
# COMPACT_ATOMS: atom_id res chain seq x y z
N MET A 1 32.90 -20.46 38.74
CA MET A 1 31.88 -19.43 39.05
C MET A 1 31.60 -18.43 37.90
N VAL A 2 32.48 -18.34 36.88
CA VAL A 2 32.39 -17.33 35.80
C VAL A 2 31.30 -17.64 34.76
N PHE A 3 31.09 -18.92 34.40
CA PHE A 3 30.13 -19.34 33.37
C PHE A 3 28.65 -19.07 33.73
N ARG A 4 28.29 -19.19 35.02
CA ARG A 4 26.93 -18.92 35.50
C ARG A 4 26.62 -17.41 35.55
N LYS A 5 27.65 -16.55 35.55
CA LYS A 5 27.50 -15.09 35.52
C LYS A 5 27.32 -14.58 34.09
N THR A 6 28.07 -15.10 33.13
CA THR A 6 27.94 -14.74 31.71
C THR A 6 26.62 -15.24 31.12
N LEU A 7 26.15 -16.44 31.51
CA LEU A 7 24.86 -16.97 31.07
C LEU A 7 23.66 -16.16 31.61
N ARG A 8 23.73 -15.71 32.87
CA ARG A 8 22.70 -14.85 33.48
C ARG A 8 22.67 -13.45 32.86
N LEU A 9 23.82 -12.89 32.55
CA LEU A 9 23.92 -11.59 31.87
C LEU A 9 23.39 -11.69 30.43
N GLY A 10 23.72 -12.76 29.71
CA GLY A 10 23.19 -13.03 28.37
C GLY A 10 21.67 -13.20 28.35
N MET A 11 21.10 -13.97 29.28
CA MET A 11 19.64 -14.11 29.40
C MET A 11 18.97 -12.77 29.73
N ALA A 12 19.55 -11.95 30.61
CA ALA A 12 18.98 -10.64 30.96
C ALA A 12 18.96 -9.67 29.78
N VAL A 13 20.03 -9.66 28.96
CA VAL A 13 20.09 -8.84 27.74
C VAL A 13 19.07 -9.31 26.70
N PHE A 14 18.93 -10.63 26.51
CA PHE A 14 17.95 -11.19 25.58
C PHE A 14 16.50 -10.93 26.02
N LEU A 15 16.21 -11.06 27.33
CA LEU A 15 14.89 -10.76 27.88
C LEU A 15 14.55 -9.27 27.75
N SER A 16 15.54 -8.39 27.96
CA SER A 16 15.37 -6.94 27.80
C SER A 16 15.06 -6.55 26.35
N LEU A 17 15.72 -7.20 25.37
CA LEU A 17 15.46 -6.97 23.95
C LEU A 17 14.02 -7.38 23.56
N LEU A 18 13.52 -8.51 24.08
CA LEU A 18 12.15 -8.99 23.84
C LEU A 18 11.07 -8.03 24.37
N VAL A 19 11.30 -7.38 25.52
CA VAL A 19 10.36 -6.41 26.11
C VAL A 19 10.28 -5.11 25.30
N MET A 20 11.37 -4.71 24.64
CA MET A 20 11.38 -3.52 23.77
C MET A 20 10.55 -3.74 22.49
N LEU A 21 10.46 -4.97 21.98
CA LEU A 21 9.68 -5.29 20.78
C LEU A 21 8.16 -5.31 21.05
N SER A 22 7.71 -5.59 22.27
CA SER A 22 6.27 -5.70 22.58
C SER A 22 5.55 -4.35 22.80
N THR A 23 6.28 -3.25 22.96
CA THR A 23 5.67 -1.96 23.38
C THR A 23 5.21 -1.09 22.20
N SER A 24 5.40 -1.52 20.96
CA SER A 24 5.12 -0.70 19.76
C SER A 24 3.69 -0.83 19.18
N CYS A 25 2.71 -1.32 19.95
CA CYS A 25 1.34 -1.52 19.45
C CYS A 25 0.32 -0.65 20.21
N SER A 26 0.43 0.68 20.17
CA SER A 26 -0.63 1.58 20.69
C SER A 26 -0.58 3.01 20.15
N GLN A 27 -0.29 3.22 18.86
CA GLN A 27 -0.58 4.51 18.21
C GLN A 27 -0.60 4.39 16.69
N PHE A 28 -1.72 3.89 16.13
CA PHE A 28 -2.03 4.10 14.72
C PHE A 28 -3.54 4.33 14.54
N LEU A 29 -3.88 5.62 14.64
CA LEU A 29 -4.89 6.38 13.88
C LEU A 29 -6.35 5.92 13.89
N THR A 30 -7.15 6.56 14.76
CA THR A 30 -8.55 6.92 14.46
C THR A 30 -8.56 8.29 13.79
N VAL A 31 -8.54 8.33 12.45
CA VAL A 31 -8.92 9.53 11.69
C VAL A 31 -10.43 9.46 11.47
N GLY A 32 -11.19 10.01 12.42
CA GLY A 32 -12.63 10.21 12.27
C GLY A 32 -12.90 11.47 11.45
N VAL A 33 -13.16 11.33 10.15
CA VAL A 33 -13.73 12.42 9.34
C VAL A 33 -15.25 12.41 9.55
N SER A 34 -15.73 13.34 10.38
CA SER A 34 -17.14 13.70 10.44
C SER A 34 -17.45 14.69 9.31
N SER A 35 -18.00 14.21 8.20
CA SER A 35 -18.56 15.08 7.16
C SER A 35 -20.06 15.29 7.39
N THR A 36 -20.39 16.32 8.19
CA THR A 36 -21.74 16.89 8.25
C THR A 36 -21.88 17.92 7.13
N GLY A 37 -22.83 17.70 6.21
CA GLY A 37 -23.32 18.71 5.28
C GLY A 37 -23.07 18.39 3.80
N SER A 38 -23.98 17.63 3.17
CA SER A 38 -24.07 17.58 1.70
C SER A 38 -25.08 18.61 1.22
N SER A 39 -24.58 19.82 0.95
CA SER A 39 -25.21 20.74 0.02
C SER A 39 -24.85 20.25 -1.38
N THR A 40 -25.79 19.64 -2.09
CA THR A 40 -25.57 19.15 -3.46
C THR A 40 -25.42 20.33 -4.41
N VAL A 41 -24.18 20.74 -4.64
CA VAL A 41 -23.80 21.55 -5.81
C VAL A 41 -23.56 20.57 -6.95
N SER A 42 -24.45 20.56 -7.93
CA SER A 42 -24.26 19.80 -9.17
C SER A 42 -23.21 20.50 -10.02
N ILE A 43 -21.95 20.10 -9.86
CA ILE A 43 -20.90 20.44 -10.81
C ILE A 43 -21.11 19.55 -12.04
N SER A 44 -21.43 20.16 -13.18
CA SER A 44 -21.39 19.47 -14.47
C SER A 44 -19.92 19.21 -14.80
N GLU A 45 -19.44 18.00 -14.50
CA GLU A 45 -18.11 17.54 -14.89
C GLU A 45 -18.02 17.46 -16.42
N THR A 46 -17.46 18.49 -17.05
CA THR A 46 -17.07 18.50 -18.47
C THR A 46 -15.70 17.87 -18.71
N GLY A 47 -15.14 17.17 -17.72
CA GLY A 47 -13.89 16.42 -17.81
C GLY A 47 -14.13 14.91 -17.81
N SER A 48 -13.25 14.15 -18.45
CA SER A 48 -13.21 12.70 -18.24
C SER A 48 -12.80 12.40 -16.80
N GLU A 49 -13.50 11.45 -16.19
CA GLU A 49 -13.22 10.99 -14.83
C GLU A 49 -11.81 10.40 -14.73
N LEU A 50 -11.00 10.93 -13.82
CA LEU A 50 -9.68 10.40 -13.49
C LEU A 50 -9.83 9.16 -12.62
N GLN A 51 -9.42 8.01 -13.15
CA GLN A 51 -9.44 6.72 -12.48
C GLN A 51 -8.02 6.31 -12.13
N ILE A 52 -7.82 5.86 -10.88
CA ILE A 52 -6.55 5.34 -10.39
C ILE A 52 -6.80 3.94 -9.85
N TYR A 53 -6.04 2.97 -10.35
CA TYR A 53 -6.08 1.58 -9.93
C TYR A 53 -4.74 1.17 -9.35
N ILE A 54 -4.77 0.51 -8.20
CA ILE A 54 -3.61 -0.17 -7.63
C ILE A 54 -3.76 -1.65 -7.97
N ILE A 55 -2.81 -2.19 -8.72
CA ILE A 55 -2.82 -3.58 -9.15
C ILE A 55 -2.11 -4.40 -8.08
N ASP A 56 -2.73 -5.48 -7.64
CA ASP A 56 -2.10 -6.41 -6.70
C ASP A 56 -1.04 -7.24 -7.41
N VAL A 57 0.23 -6.90 -7.17
CA VAL A 57 1.43 -7.59 -7.64
C VAL A 57 2.31 -8.03 -6.45
N GLY A 58 1.70 -8.22 -5.28
CA GLY A 58 2.41 -8.60 -4.06
C GLY A 58 3.15 -7.43 -3.39
N ASN A 59 4.48 -7.54 -3.25
CA ASN A 59 5.30 -6.59 -2.47
C ASN A 59 5.86 -5.42 -3.30
N ALA A 60 5.61 -5.40 -4.60
CA ALA A 60 6.06 -4.35 -5.50
C ALA A 60 4.90 -3.40 -5.83
N ASP A 61 5.19 -2.33 -6.57
CA ASP A 61 4.20 -1.34 -6.96
C ASP A 61 3.71 -1.60 -8.38
N SER A 62 2.41 -1.39 -8.61
CA SER A 62 1.87 -1.25 -9.96
C SER A 62 0.59 -0.41 -9.92
N ILE A 63 0.64 0.73 -10.61
CA ILE A 63 -0.40 1.75 -10.56
C ILE A 63 -0.82 2.11 -11.98
N LEU A 64 -2.10 1.90 -12.30
CA LEU A 64 -2.68 2.37 -13.54
C LEU A 64 -3.43 3.69 -13.30
N VAL A 65 -3.09 4.70 -14.09
CA VAL A 65 -3.82 5.98 -14.18
C VAL A 65 -4.55 6.01 -15.51
N LYS A 66 -5.86 6.27 -15.48
CA LYS A 66 -6.71 6.38 -16.67
C LYS A 66 -7.49 7.68 -16.64
N ASN A 67 -7.47 8.40 -17.76
CA ASN A 67 -8.26 9.62 -17.94
C ASN A 67 -8.85 9.63 -19.35
N GLY A 68 -10.12 9.22 -19.45
CA GLY A 68 -10.79 9.03 -20.74
C GLY A 68 -10.13 7.90 -21.55
N GLU A 69 -9.63 8.25 -22.74
CA GLU A 69 -8.92 7.34 -23.64
C GLU A 69 -7.42 7.21 -23.33
N LYS A 70 -6.89 8.09 -22.46
CA LYS A 70 -5.47 8.06 -22.09
C LYS A 70 -5.22 7.17 -20.90
N SER A 71 -4.09 6.48 -20.91
CA SER A 71 -3.68 5.61 -19.81
C SER A 71 -2.17 5.59 -19.62
N LEU A 72 -1.75 5.57 -18.36
CA LEU A 72 -0.34 5.50 -17.95
C LEU A 72 -0.21 4.42 -16.89
N LEU A 73 0.78 3.54 -17.04
CA LEU A 73 1.17 2.59 -16.01
C LEU A 73 2.44 3.10 -15.31
N ILE A 74 2.41 3.16 -13.99
CA ILE A 74 3.55 3.51 -13.14
C ILE A 74 3.94 2.25 -12.38
N ASP A 75 5.14 1.75 -12.69
CA ASP A 75 5.67 0.46 -12.25
C ASP A 75 4.81 -0.74 -12.69
N ALA A 76 5.40 -1.92 -12.72
CA ALA A 76 4.77 -3.14 -13.25
C ALA A 76 5.00 -4.36 -12.34
N GLY A 77 5.40 -4.12 -11.10
CA GLY A 77 5.79 -5.18 -10.18
C GLY A 77 7.19 -5.73 -10.46
N GLU A 78 7.42 -6.96 -10.02
CA GLU A 78 8.64 -7.73 -10.28
C GLU A 78 8.56 -8.46 -11.63
N ASN A 79 9.67 -9.04 -12.10
CA ASN A 79 9.73 -9.74 -13.39
C ASN A 79 8.70 -10.89 -13.56
N GLY A 80 8.10 -11.38 -12.47
CA GLY A 80 7.09 -12.44 -12.49
C GLY A 80 5.65 -11.95 -12.68
N ASP A 81 5.37 -10.66 -12.52
CA ASP A 81 4.00 -10.13 -12.38
C ASP A 81 3.41 -9.64 -13.71
N GLY A 82 4.22 -9.66 -14.79
CA GLY A 82 3.86 -9.07 -16.08
C GLY A 82 2.56 -9.62 -16.68
N ASP A 83 2.32 -10.93 -16.56
CA ASP A 83 1.09 -11.54 -17.08
C ASP A 83 -0.16 -11.05 -16.32
N ASP A 84 -0.06 -10.89 -15.00
CA ASP A 84 -1.17 -10.42 -14.17
C ASP A 84 -1.50 -8.94 -14.46
N VAL A 85 -0.47 -8.11 -14.62
CA VAL A 85 -0.60 -6.70 -15.02
C VAL A 85 -1.23 -6.59 -16.42
N VAL A 86 -0.71 -7.32 -17.41
CA VAL A 86 -1.26 -7.31 -18.78
C VAL A 86 -2.73 -7.77 -18.79
N ASN A 87 -3.05 -8.83 -18.05
CA ASN A 87 -4.42 -9.31 -17.92
C ASN A 87 -5.31 -8.27 -17.25
N PHE A 88 -4.82 -7.56 -16.25
CA PHE A 88 -5.54 -6.46 -15.61
C PHE A 88 -5.84 -5.32 -16.59
N LEU A 89 -4.84 -4.86 -17.34
CA LEU A 89 -4.99 -3.79 -18.35
C LEU A 89 -6.05 -4.16 -19.39
N ARG A 90 -5.97 -5.39 -19.95
CA ARG A 90 -6.93 -5.87 -20.95
C ARG A 90 -8.36 -5.96 -20.43
N ARG A 91 -8.55 -6.41 -19.19
CA ARG A 91 -9.89 -6.43 -18.55
C ARG A 91 -10.48 -5.02 -18.38
N HIS A 92 -9.64 -3.98 -18.33
CA HIS A 92 -10.04 -2.58 -18.24
C HIS A 92 -10.10 -1.86 -19.60
N GLY A 93 -9.99 -2.62 -20.70
CA GLY A 93 -10.10 -2.10 -22.06
C GLY A 93 -8.90 -1.26 -22.48
N ILE A 94 -7.72 -1.54 -21.95
CA ILE A 94 -6.48 -0.85 -22.29
C ILE A 94 -5.65 -1.74 -23.21
N ASP A 95 -5.50 -1.32 -24.46
CA ASP A 95 -4.68 -2.00 -25.47
C ASP A 95 -3.29 -1.37 -25.62
N SER A 96 -3.12 -0.11 -25.21
CA SER A 96 -1.87 0.65 -25.27
C SER A 96 -1.79 1.65 -24.13
N LEU A 97 -0.56 1.95 -23.70
CA LEU A 97 -0.24 3.00 -22.72
C LEU A 97 0.38 4.21 -23.44
N ASP A 98 0.09 5.42 -22.96
CA ASP A 98 0.61 6.70 -23.45
C ASP A 98 2.04 7.01 -22.95
#